data_AF-A0A8J7AUM1-F1
#
_entry.id   AF-A0A8J7AUM1-F1
#
_cell.length_a   1.000
_cell.length_b   1.000
_cell.length_c   1.000
_cell.angle_alpha   90.00
_cell.angle_beta   90.00
_cell.angle_gamma   90.00
#
_symmetry.space_group_name_H-M   'P 1'
#
loop_
_entity.id
_entity.type
_entity.pdbx_description
1 polymer ?
#
loop_
_entity_poly.entity_id
_entity_poly.type
_entity_poly.pdbx_seq_one_letter_code
_entity_poly.pdbx_strand_id
1 'polypeptide(L)'
;MTQTLDALPITRLDKILCSYQNSTSRLQVARIANIPHWYFERVIFPGDLLLFEAVPEAQLEVYSGETVTTLLSDRLLCKRLQI
;
A
#
# COMPACT_ATOMS: atom_id res chain seq x y z
N MET A 1 -14.55 -6.88 18.56
CA MET A 1 -13.23 -6.25 18.36
C MET A 1 -13.21 -5.64 16.97
N THR A 2 -13.45 -4.34 16.86
CA THR A 2 -13.52 -3.62 15.58
C THR A 2 -12.29 -2.71 15.49
N GLN A 3 -11.19 -3.19 14.91
CA GLN A 3 -10.10 -2.30 14.52
C GLN A 3 -10.57 -1.48 13.31
N THR A 4 -11.10 -0.30 13.60
CA THR A 4 -11.43 0.75 12.62
C THR A 4 -10.30 1.78 12.67
N LEU A 5 -9.16 1.44 12.08
CA LEU A 5 -8.02 2.35 11.92
C LEU A 5 -7.54 2.36 10.47
N ASP A 6 -8.49 2.40 9.53
CA ASP A 6 -8.24 2.75 8.12
C ASP A 6 -8.63 4.22 7.82
N ALA A 7 -9.05 4.99 8.83
CA ALA A 7 -9.42 6.37 8.64
C ALA A 7 -8.17 7.23 8.41
N LEU A 8 -7.84 7.45 7.14
CA LEU A 8 -6.96 8.52 6.68
C LEU A 8 -7.29 9.81 7.45
N PRO A 9 -6.30 10.57 7.97
CA PRO A 9 -6.56 11.86 8.58
C PRO A 9 -7.37 12.71 7.60
N ILE A 10 -8.58 13.10 8.01
CA ILE A 10 -9.63 13.76 7.21
C ILE A 10 -9.12 15.06 6.55
N THR A 11 -7.95 15.55 6.96
CA THR A 11 -7.36 16.83 6.60
C THR A 11 -6.61 16.89 5.26
N ARG A 12 -6.48 15.79 4.49
CA ARG A 12 -5.91 15.86 3.12
C ARG A 12 -7.00 15.59 2.08
N LEU A 13 -7.48 16.68 1.48
CA LEU A 13 -8.52 16.71 0.44
C LEU A 13 -8.07 16.16 -0.92
N ASP A 14 -6.76 15.99 -1.13
CA ASP A 14 -6.19 15.51 -2.40
C ASP A 14 -5.97 13.99 -2.38
N LYS A 15 -7.02 13.20 -2.15
CA LYS A 15 -6.92 11.75 -2.32
C LYS A 15 -7.02 11.39 -3.79
N ILE A 16 -6.15 10.48 -4.22
CA ILE A 16 -6.16 9.87 -5.55
C ILE A 16 -6.47 8.38 -5.42
N LEU A 17 -7.13 7.84 -6.43
CA LEU A 17 -7.34 6.39 -6.55
C LEU A 17 -6.09 5.79 -7.21
N CYS A 18 -5.48 4.84 -6.50
CA CYS A 18 -4.27 4.16 -6.92
C CYS A 18 -4.55 2.69 -7.22
N SER A 19 -3.75 2.12 -8.12
CA SER A 19 -3.75 0.68 -8.42
C SER A 19 -2.34 0.10 -8.38
N TYR A 20 -2.22 -1.11 -7.81
CA TYR A 20 -1.00 -1.89 -7.83
C TYR A 20 -1.33 -3.36 -8.05
N GLN A 21 -0.69 -3.99 -9.04
CA GLN A 21 -0.87 -5.41 -9.31
C GLN A 21 0.35 -6.20 -8.81
N ASN A 22 0.10 -7.26 -8.05
CA ASN A 22 1.14 -8.22 -7.73
C ASN A 22 1.32 -9.19 -8.91
N SER A 23 2.23 -8.86 -9.82
CA SER A 23 2.58 -9.73 -10.96
C SER A 23 3.53 -10.88 -10.59
N THR A 24 3.85 -11.06 -9.30
CA THR A 24 4.74 -12.13 -8.84
C THR A 24 3.94 -13.36 -8.39
N SER A 25 4.59 -14.52 -8.35
CA SER A 25 3.99 -15.76 -7.83
C SER A 25 4.07 -15.88 -6.30
N ARG A 26 4.33 -14.77 -5.58
CA ARG A 26 4.53 -14.75 -4.12
C ARG A 26 3.52 -13.83 -3.45
N LEU A 27 3.21 -14.12 -2.18
CA LEU A 27 2.43 -13.22 -1.35
C LEU A 27 3.25 -11.95 -1.06
N GLN A 28 2.60 -10.80 -1.22
CA GLN A 28 3.19 -9.50 -0.93
C GLN A 28 2.37 -8.77 0.14
N VAL A 29 3.02 -7.85 0.85
CA VAL A 29 2.38 -6.93 1.78
C VAL A 29 2.69 -5.51 1.32
N ALA A 30 1.64 -4.76 1.00
CA ALA A 30 1.73 -3.34 0.70
C ALA A 30 1.47 -2.51 1.95
N ARG A 31 2.33 -1.54 2.22
CA ARG A 31 2.27 -0.65 3.38
C ARG A 31 2.48 0.80 2.98
N ILE A 32 1.90 1.74 3.72
CA ILE A 32 2.26 3.16 3.63
C ILE A 32 2.66 3.63 5.02
N ALA A 33 3.94 3.95 5.20
CA ALA A 33 4.51 4.36 6.49
C ALA A 33 4.94 5.84 6.53
N ASN A 34 5.02 6.51 5.37
CA ASN A 34 5.56 7.87 5.26
C ASN A 34 4.53 8.98 5.58
N ILE A 35 3.26 8.64 5.78
CA ILE A 35 2.21 9.59 6.14
C ILE A 35 1.93 9.46 7.64
N PRO A 36 2.13 10.53 8.43
CA PRO A 36 1.91 10.47 9.86
C PRO A 36 0.44 10.24 10.19
N HIS A 37 0.18 9.47 11.25
CA HIS A 37 -1.17 9.14 11.73
C HIS A 37 -2.06 8.39 10.72
N TRP A 38 -1.47 7.78 9.69
CA TRP A 38 -2.17 6.88 8.78
C TRP A 38 -1.58 5.48 8.90
N TYR A 39 -2.41 4.50 9.24
CA TYR A 39 -2.08 3.09 9.13
C TYR A 39 -2.69 2.54 7.85
N PHE A 40 -1.84 2.04 6.96
CA PHE A 40 -2.24 1.33 5.76
C PHE A 40 -1.35 0.12 5.59
N GLU A 41 -1.96 -1.07 5.62
CA GLU A 41 -1.30 -2.34 5.38
C GLU A 41 -2.29 -3.32 4.76
N ARG A 42 -1.91 -3.93 3.63
CA ARG A 42 -2.73 -4.86 2.87
C ARG A 42 -1.91 -6.00 2.31
N VAL A 43 -2.44 -7.21 2.43
CA VAL A 43 -1.90 -8.41 1.77
C VAL A 43 -2.39 -8.45 0.33
N ILE A 44 -1.51 -8.78 -0.61
CA ILE A 44 -1.80 -8.91 -2.03
C ILE A 44 -1.38 -10.30 -2.50
N PHE A 45 -2.34 -11.10 -2.96
CA PHE A 45 -2.05 -12.43 -3.48
C PHE A 45 -1.41 -12.37 -4.87
N PRO A 46 -0.72 -13.44 -5.30
CA PRO A 46 -0.24 -13.57 -6.67
C PRO A 46 -1.34 -13.30 -7.71
N GLY A 47 -1.11 -12.35 -8.60
CA GLY A 47 -2.04 -11.96 -9.67
C GLY A 47 -3.10 -10.93 -9.27
N ASP A 48 -3.27 -10.64 -7.98
CA ASP A 48 -4.31 -9.72 -7.50
C ASP A 48 -3.99 -8.26 -7.81
N LEU A 49 -5.06 -7.48 -8.00
CA LEU A 49 -5.03 -6.03 -8.13
C LEU A 49 -5.47 -5.39 -6.81
N LEU A 50 -4.55 -4.66 -6.17
CA LEU A 50 -4.86 -3.78 -5.05
C LEU A 50 -5.34 -2.44 -5.57
N LEU A 51 -6.59 -2.07 -5.25
CA LEU A 51 -7.13 -0.73 -5.41
C LEU A 51 -7.21 -0.05 -4.05
N PHE A 52 -6.74 1.19 -3.96
CA PHE A 52 -6.70 1.92 -2.69
C PHE A 52 -6.69 3.44 -2.91
N GLU A 53 -7.18 4.18 -1.92
CA GLU A 53 -7.07 5.64 -1.91
C GLU A 53 -5.83 6.06 -1.12
N ALA A 54 -5.09 7.02 -1.66
CA ALA A 54 -3.91 7.57 -1.03
C ALA A 54 -3.71 9.04 -1.38
N VAL A 55 -2.86 9.74 -0.65
CA VAL A 55 -2.40 11.08 -1.05
C VAL A 55 -1.25 10.94 -2.05
N PRO A 56 -1.07 11.85 -3.02
CA PRO A 56 -0.03 11.75 -4.06
C PRO A 56 1.39 11.57 -3.51
N GLU A 57 1.69 12.16 -2.35
CA GLU A 57 2.99 12.10 -1.69
C GLU A 57 3.21 10.81 -0.89
N ALA A 58 2.18 9.98 -0.72
CA ALA A 58 2.28 8.69 -0.05
C ALA A 58 3.18 7.75 -0.85
N GLN A 59 3.85 6.85 -0.15
CA GLN A 59 4.76 5.88 -0.73
C GLN A 59 4.30 4.48 -0.35
N LEU A 60 3.92 3.71 -1.36
CA LEU A 60 3.57 2.31 -1.26
C LEU A 60 4.86 1.48 -1.16
N GLU A 61 5.12 0.98 0.04
CA GLU A 61 6.17 0.02 0.33
C GLU A 61 5.63 -1.39 0.08
N VAL A 62 6.27 -2.14 -0.81
CA VAL A 62 5.89 -3.53 -1.11
C VAL A 62 6.93 -4.44 -0.51
N TYR A 63 6.51 -5.30 0.40
CA TYR A 63 7.33 -6.33 1.02
C TYR A 63 6.98 -7.68 0.41
N SER A 64 8.00 -8.43 -0.01
CA SER A 64 7.83 -9.79 -0.52
C SER A 64 8.50 -10.80 0.40
N GLY A 65 7.83 -11.92 0.63
CA GLY A 65 8.40 -13.05 1.35
C GLY A 65 9.28 -13.90 0.43
N GLU A 66 10.56 -13.56 0.30
CA GLU A 66 11.56 -14.45 -0.27
C GLU A 66 12.34 -15.13 0.85
N THR A 67 11.99 -16.39 1.12
CA THR A 67 12.73 -17.32 2.01
C THR A 67 13.07 -16.75 3.39
N VAL A 68 12.23 -17.05 4.38
CA VAL A 68 12.43 -16.80 5.82
C VAL A 68 12.47 -15.31 6.24
N THR A 69 12.78 -14.39 5.33
CA THR A 69 12.84 -12.94 5.61
C THR A 69 11.89 -12.15 4.72
N THR A 70 11.18 -11.19 5.30
CA THR A 70 10.41 -10.17 4.58
C THR A 70 11.35 -9.04 4.17
N LEU A 71 11.65 -8.93 2.87
CA LEU A 71 12.47 -7.85 2.34
C LEU A 71 11.56 -6.78 1.73
N LEU A 72 11.89 -5.51 1.96
CA LEU A 72 11.29 -4.40 1.20
C LEU A 72 11.74 -4.56 -0.25
N SER A 73 10.81 -4.94 -1.12
CA SER A 73 11.05 -5.13 -2.55
C SER A 73 11.03 -3.80 -3.28
N ASP A 74 10.00 -2.99 -3.04
CA ASP A 74 9.79 -1.74 -3.77
C ASP A 74 9.24 -0.62 -2.87
N ARG A 75 9.52 0.62 -3.28
CA ARG A 75 8.94 1.82 -2.70
C ARG A 75 8.45 2.75 -3.82
N LEU A 76 7.14 2.82 -3.99
CA LEU A 76 6.48 3.45 -5.12
C LEU A 76 5.71 4.69 -4.68
N LEU A 77 5.95 5.84 -5.33
CA LEU A 77 5.15 7.04 -5.07
C LEU A 77 3.71 6.83 -5.57
N CYS A 78 2.70 7.06 -4.73
CA CYS A 78 1.29 6.84 -5.07
C CYS A 78 0.84 7.67 -6.28
N LYS A 79 1.42 8.87 -6.48
CA LYS A 79 1.21 9.67 -7.71
C LYS A 79 1.52 8.91 -9.01
N ARG A 80 2.41 7.92 -8.98
CA ARG A 80 2.76 7.08 -10.15
C ARG A 80 1.81 5.89 -10.34
N LEU A 81 0.99 5.59 -9.34
CA LEU A 81 0.04 4.48 -9.32
C LEU A 81 -1.39 4.95 -9.59
N GLN A 82 -1.58 6.25 -9.80
CA GLN A 82 -2.88 6.87 -10.06
C GLN A 82 -3.52 6.29 -11.33
N ILE A 83 -4.83 6.04 -11.26
CA ILE A 83 -5.66 5.69 -12.43
C ILE A 83 -6.44 6.90 -12.96
#